data_AF-A0A964LN60-F1
#
_entry.id   AF-A0A964LN60-F1
#
_cell.length_a   1.000
_cell.length_b   1.000
_cell.length_c   1.000
_cell.angle_alpha   90.00
_cell.angle_beta   90.00
_cell.angle_gamma   90.00
#
_symmetry.space_group_name_H-M   'P 1'
#
loop_
_entity.id
_entity.type
_entity.pdbx_description
1 polymer ?
#
loop_
_entity_poly.entity_id
_entity_poly.type
_entity_poly.pdbx_seq_one_letter_code
_entity_poly.pdbx_strand_id
1 'polypeptide(L)'
;MSNRTANESGAEAEAEVPPAFDRTHFTCPSCHELADQVWLNVYAQPVSNPAGLPLRIAGAGLEQLQANPQFPPAIRDQKVAYWNRVNDGDVFLDRWAPVQTELFVAGMELSVCLGCRATAVWLGGRLAHPRASG
;
A
#
# COMPACT_ATOMS: atom_id res chain seq x y z
N MET A 1 -24.69 46.43 30.61
CA MET A 1 -23.53 45.52 30.56
C MET A 1 -24.05 44.16 30.14
N SER A 2 -23.80 43.78 28.90
CA SER A 2 -24.37 42.61 28.23
C SER A 2 -23.43 41.42 28.43
N ASN A 3 -23.83 40.43 29.22
CA ASN A 3 -23.11 39.16 29.31
C ASN A 3 -23.61 38.26 28.18
N ARG A 4 -22.83 38.19 27.10
CA ARG A 4 -22.91 37.12 26.11
C ARG A 4 -22.42 35.83 26.78
N THR A 5 -23.32 34.88 27.00
CA THR A 5 -22.94 33.47 27.12
C THR A 5 -22.42 33.01 25.76
N ALA A 6 -21.13 32.70 25.72
CA ALA A 6 -20.51 32.03 24.58
C ALA A 6 -21.06 30.60 24.52
N ASN A 7 -21.60 30.26 23.36
CA ASN A 7 -22.08 28.95 23.01
C ASN A 7 -20.84 28.05 22.79
N GLU A 8 -20.53 27.20 23.76
CA GLU A 8 -19.51 26.16 23.63
C GLU A 8 -20.04 25.09 22.67
N SER A 9 -19.74 25.25 21.38
CA SER A 9 -19.81 24.15 20.42
C SER A 9 -18.52 23.35 20.54
N GLY A 10 -18.48 22.47 21.54
CA GLY A 10 -17.53 21.38 21.59
C GLY A 10 -17.86 20.41 20.47
N ALA A 11 -17.24 20.60 19.30
CA ALA A 11 -17.08 19.52 18.35
C ALA A 11 -16.15 18.51 19.02
N GLU A 12 -16.72 17.46 19.62
CA GLU A 12 -15.96 16.29 20.00
C GLU A 12 -15.30 15.78 18.73
N ALA A 13 -13.97 15.93 18.64
CA ALA A 13 -13.21 15.34 17.56
C ALA A 13 -13.49 13.83 17.63
N GLU A 14 -14.18 13.31 16.61
CA GLU A 14 -14.47 11.89 16.46
C GLU A 14 -13.14 11.14 16.59
N ALA A 15 -13.02 10.30 17.61
CA ALA A 15 -11.76 9.68 17.96
C ALA A 15 -11.26 8.84 16.78
N GLU A 16 -10.04 9.11 16.32
CA GLU A 16 -9.42 8.37 15.23
C GLU A 16 -9.43 6.87 15.53
N VAL A 17 -10.04 6.08 14.64
CA VAL A 17 -10.13 4.63 14.81
C VAL A 17 -8.95 4.00 14.08
N PRO A 18 -7.89 3.54 14.75
CA PRO A 18 -6.73 3.02 14.05
C PRO A 18 -7.07 1.72 13.29
N PRO A 19 -6.30 1.37 12.25
CA PRO A 19 -6.37 0.06 11.63
C PRO A 19 -6.14 -1.03 12.69
N ALA A 20 -6.96 -2.09 12.67
CA ALA A 20 -6.74 -3.29 13.46
C ALA A 20 -7.16 -4.53 12.68
N PHE A 21 -6.64 -5.69 13.11
CA PHE A 21 -6.87 -6.97 12.45
C PHE A 21 -8.30 -7.52 12.64
N ASP A 22 -8.99 -7.07 13.69
CA ASP A 22 -10.30 -7.56 14.12
C ASP A 22 -11.48 -6.72 13.61
N ARG A 23 -11.24 -5.78 12.69
CA ARG A 23 -12.26 -4.84 12.19
C ARG A 23 -12.13 -4.54 10.71
N THR A 24 -13.21 -4.02 10.13
CA THR A 24 -13.27 -3.59 8.74
C THR A 24 -13.42 -2.07 8.57
N HIS A 25 -13.87 -1.35 9.60
CA HIS A 25 -13.96 0.12 9.58
C HIS A 25 -12.80 0.73 10.38
N PHE A 26 -12.19 1.79 9.83
CA PHE A 26 -11.02 2.46 10.40
C PHE A 26 -10.79 3.82 9.76
N THR A 27 -10.01 4.68 10.41
CA THR A 27 -9.43 5.89 9.82
C THR A 27 -8.16 5.51 9.07
N CYS A 28 -8.14 5.74 7.75
CA CYS A 28 -7.02 5.32 6.93
C CYS A 28 -5.79 6.21 7.14
N PRO A 29 -4.61 5.68 7.50
CA PRO A 29 -3.43 6.50 7.75
C PRO A 29 -2.85 7.16 6.48
N SER A 30 -3.31 6.76 5.30
CA SER A 30 -2.86 7.32 4.02
C SER A 30 -3.73 8.46 3.50
N CYS A 31 -5.05 8.41 3.72
CA CYS A 31 -5.98 9.45 3.24
C CYS A 31 -6.69 10.20 4.36
N HIS A 32 -6.53 9.76 5.61
CA HIS A 32 -7.12 10.34 6.82
C HIS A 32 -8.65 10.36 6.87
N GLU A 33 -9.29 9.62 5.97
CA GLU A 33 -10.75 9.45 5.95
C GLU A 33 -11.17 8.18 6.70
N LEU A 34 -12.36 8.21 7.29
CA LEU A 34 -13.04 7.02 7.77
C LEU A 34 -13.42 6.15 6.55
N ALA A 35 -12.98 4.90 6.55
CA ALA A 35 -13.14 4.02 5.41
C ALA A 35 -13.35 2.55 5.82
N ASP A 36 -13.83 1.78 4.86
CA ASP A 36 -13.82 0.32 4.90
C ASP A 36 -12.49 -0.25 4.40
N GLN A 37 -12.08 -1.40 4.94
CA GLN A 37 -11.03 -2.24 4.40
C GLN A 37 -11.53 -3.63 3.97
N VAL A 38 -10.89 -4.17 2.94
CA VAL A 38 -10.99 -5.57 2.57
C VAL A 38 -9.70 -6.31 2.90
N TRP A 39 -9.84 -7.59 3.25
CA TRP A 39 -8.73 -8.48 3.57
C TRP A 39 -8.39 -9.36 2.37
N LEU A 40 -7.10 -9.50 2.08
CA LEU A 40 -6.58 -10.33 1.00
C LEU A 40 -5.58 -11.35 1.55
N ASN A 41 -5.79 -12.61 1.17
CA ASN A 41 -4.82 -13.68 1.39
C ASN A 41 -3.60 -13.47 0.49
N VAL A 42 -2.42 -13.78 1.02
CA VAL A 42 -1.16 -13.73 0.28
C VAL A 42 -0.79 -15.13 -0.21
N TYR A 43 -0.40 -15.21 -1.47
CA TYR A 43 0.06 -16.43 -2.11
C TYR A 43 1.45 -16.22 -2.69
N ALA A 44 2.24 -17.28 -2.77
CA ALA A 44 3.63 -17.20 -3.20
C ALA A 44 3.91 -18.10 -4.41
N GLN A 45 4.82 -17.67 -5.27
CA GLN A 45 5.41 -18.50 -6.32
C GLN A 45 6.92 -18.31 -6.29
N PRO A 46 7.73 -19.36 -6.55
CA PRO A 46 9.17 -19.20 -6.68
C PRO A 46 9.54 -18.16 -7.72
N VAL A 47 10.59 -17.38 -7.44
CA VAL A 47 11.15 -16.45 -8.42
C VAL A 47 11.65 -17.24 -9.63
N SER A 48 11.10 -16.91 -10.81
CA SER A 48 11.42 -17.59 -12.07
C SER A 48 12.17 -16.66 -13.01
N ASN A 49 13.43 -16.35 -12.67
CA ASN A 49 14.37 -15.65 -13.55
C ASN A 49 15.78 -16.26 -13.40
N PRO A 50 16.70 -16.04 -14.36
CA PRO A 50 18.03 -16.66 -14.33
C PRO A 50 18.87 -16.33 -13.08
N ALA A 51 18.62 -15.20 -12.43
CA ALA A 51 19.34 -14.80 -11.22
C ALA A 51 18.84 -15.50 -9.95
N GLY A 52 17.62 -16.08 -9.97
CA GLY A 52 17.00 -16.69 -8.79
C GLY A 52 16.67 -15.70 -7.67
N LEU A 53 16.73 -14.39 -7.94
CA LEU A 53 16.53 -13.31 -6.96
C LEU A 53 15.41 -12.37 -7.39
N PRO A 54 14.69 -11.71 -6.45
CA PRO A 54 13.71 -10.70 -6.77
C PRO A 54 14.29 -9.61 -7.67
N LEU A 55 13.59 -9.30 -8.77
CA LEU A 55 14.05 -8.29 -9.71
C LEU A 55 14.00 -6.89 -9.08
N ARG A 56 15.08 -6.13 -9.29
CA ARG A 56 15.21 -4.71 -8.95
C ARG A 56 15.86 -3.99 -10.13
N ILE A 57 15.20 -2.97 -10.66
CA ILE A 57 15.75 -2.08 -11.70
C ILE A 57 15.98 -0.72 -11.06
N ALA A 58 17.23 -0.30 -10.93
CA ALA A 58 17.66 0.94 -10.30
C ALA A 58 18.88 1.54 -11.01
N GLY A 59 19.21 2.81 -10.72
CA GLY A 59 20.38 3.50 -11.26
C GLY A 59 20.44 3.44 -12.79
N ALA A 60 21.59 3.01 -13.34
CA ALA A 60 21.79 2.86 -14.78
C ALA A 60 20.71 1.99 -15.48
N GLY A 61 20.11 1.03 -14.77
CA GLY A 61 19.01 0.23 -15.33
C GLY A 61 17.73 1.05 -15.56
N LEU A 62 17.43 2.01 -14.68
CA LEU A 62 16.31 2.94 -14.87
C LEU A 62 16.61 3.92 -16.00
N GLU A 63 17.83 4.42 -16.11
CA GLU A 63 18.25 5.31 -17.21
C GLU A 63 18.11 4.61 -18.56
N GLN A 64 18.55 3.36 -18.67
CA GLN A 64 18.38 2.54 -19.86
C GLN A 64 16.90 2.29 -20.19
N LEU A 65 16.07 2.02 -19.17
CA LEU A 65 14.63 1.87 -19.36
C LEU A 65 13.97 3.16 -19.88
N GLN A 66 14.37 4.33 -19.36
CA GLN A 66 13.89 5.63 -19.81
C GLN A 66 14.37 5.98 -21.23
N ALA A 67 15.54 5.48 -21.63
CA ALA A 67 16.08 5.67 -22.96
C ALA A 67 15.59 4.64 -24.00
N ASN A 68 14.91 3.56 -23.59
CA ASN A 68 14.59 2.43 -24.46
C ASN A 68 13.58 2.80 -25.57
N PRO A 69 13.99 2.88 -26.85
CA PRO A 69 13.12 3.32 -27.94
C PRO A 69 12.02 2.32 -28.30
N GLN A 70 12.06 1.08 -27.78
CA GLN A 70 11.02 0.08 -27.99
C GLN A 70 9.71 0.41 -27.26
N PHE A 71 9.77 1.29 -26.24
CA PHE A 71 8.59 1.73 -25.51
C PHE A 71 8.23 3.18 -25.88
N PRO A 72 6.94 3.48 -26.12
CA PRO A 72 6.48 4.86 -26.24
C PRO A 72 6.84 5.69 -24.99
N PRO A 73 7.04 7.02 -25.10
CA PRO A 73 7.37 7.90 -23.97
C PRO A 73 6.54 7.66 -22.70
N ALA A 74 5.21 7.66 -22.82
CA ALA A 74 4.32 7.46 -21.67
C ALA A 74 4.50 6.08 -20.99
N ILE A 75 4.84 5.05 -21.76
CA ILE A 75 5.08 3.70 -21.20
C ILE A 75 6.41 3.64 -20.45
N ARG A 76 7.42 4.40 -20.90
CA ARG A 76 8.70 4.53 -20.19
C ARG A 76 8.49 5.22 -18.84
N ASP A 77 7.78 6.34 -18.85
CA ASP A 77 7.48 7.11 -17.63
C ASP A 77 6.70 6.25 -16.62
N GLN A 78 5.69 5.50 -17.09
CA GLN A 78 4.94 4.57 -16.24
C GLN A 78 5.82 3.46 -15.64
N LYS A 79 6.72 2.87 -16.44
CA LYS A 79 7.61 1.80 -15.96
C LYS A 79 8.66 2.33 -14.98
N VAL A 80 9.19 3.53 -15.22
CA VAL A 80 10.12 4.19 -14.28
C VAL A 80 9.39 4.49 -12.97
N ALA A 81 8.19 5.06 -13.02
CA ALA A 81 7.37 5.30 -11.83
C ALA A 81 7.08 4.02 -11.05
N TYR A 82 6.74 2.92 -11.74
CA TYR A 82 6.55 1.61 -11.13
C TYR A 82 7.80 1.14 -10.37
N TRP A 83 8.96 1.19 -11.01
CA TRP A 83 10.20 0.71 -10.40
C TRP A 83 10.68 1.60 -9.26
N ASN A 84 10.45 2.92 -9.32
CA ASN A 84 10.72 3.81 -8.21
C ASN A 84 9.93 3.38 -6.96
N ARG A 85 8.60 3.18 -7.09
CA ARG A 85 7.76 2.69 -5.99
C ARG A 85 8.26 1.36 -5.41
N VAL A 86 8.62 0.42 -6.28
CA VAL A 86 9.17 -0.88 -5.87
C VAL A 86 10.49 -0.74 -5.09
N ASN A 87 11.36 0.19 -5.52
CA ASN A 87 12.66 0.42 -4.90
C ASN A 87 12.55 1.21 -3.58
N ASP A 88 11.58 2.11 -3.48
CA ASP A 88 11.29 2.90 -2.27
C ASP A 88 10.63 2.05 -1.17
N GLY A 89 10.19 0.83 -1.51
CA GLY A 89 9.59 -0.11 -0.57
C GLY A 89 8.07 0.08 -0.40
N ASP A 90 7.41 0.75 -1.34
CA ASP A 90 5.96 0.83 -1.39
C ASP A 90 5.34 -0.57 -1.49
N VAL A 91 4.24 -0.78 -0.75
CA VAL A 91 3.38 -1.95 -0.92
C VAL A 91 2.13 -1.52 -1.67
N PHE A 92 1.91 -2.11 -2.84
CA PHE A 92 0.76 -1.79 -3.68
C PHE A 92 0.31 -2.98 -4.52
N LEU A 93 -0.96 -2.94 -4.90
CA LEU A 93 -1.54 -3.92 -5.82
C LEU A 93 -1.38 -3.44 -7.25
N ASP A 94 -0.94 -4.35 -8.12
CA ASP A 94 -0.88 -4.13 -9.56
C ASP A 94 -1.40 -5.37 -10.30
N ARG A 95 -1.90 -5.16 -11.51
CA ARG A 95 -2.40 -6.23 -12.38
C ARG A 95 -1.32 -6.60 -13.37
N TRP A 96 -0.64 -7.70 -13.08
CA TRP A 96 0.29 -8.31 -14.03
C TRP A 96 -0.39 -9.46 -14.77
N ALA A 97 -0.23 -10.67 -14.28
CA ALA A 97 -0.78 -11.88 -14.85
C ALA A 97 -1.43 -12.70 -13.72
N PRO A 98 -2.41 -13.56 -14.04
CA PRO A 98 -2.92 -14.53 -13.08
C PRO A 98 -1.78 -15.39 -12.55
N VAL A 99 -1.75 -15.58 -11.23
CA VAL A 99 -0.81 -16.49 -10.56
C VAL A 99 -1.59 -17.73 -10.14
N GLN A 100 -1.14 -18.91 -10.60
CA GLN A 100 -1.61 -20.20 -10.11
C GLN A 100 -0.55 -20.78 -9.18
N THR A 101 -0.90 -21.02 -7.92
CA THR A 101 0.01 -21.58 -6.92
C THR A 101 -0.77 -22.31 -5.83
N GLU A 102 -0.16 -23.35 -5.27
CA GLU A 102 -0.67 -24.09 -4.12
C GLU A 102 -0.10 -23.54 -2.80
N LEU A 103 0.84 -22.59 -2.87
CA LEU A 103 1.50 -22.01 -1.71
C LEU A 103 0.70 -20.81 -1.18
N PHE A 104 0.00 -21.03 -0.07
CA PHE A 104 -0.58 -20.00 0.77
C PHE A 104 0.44 -19.51 1.80
N VAL A 105 0.56 -18.19 1.99
CA VAL A 105 1.45 -17.62 3.00
C VAL A 105 0.67 -17.44 4.31
N ALA A 106 0.81 -18.40 5.22
CA ALA A 106 0.16 -18.34 6.53
C ALA A 106 0.79 -17.27 7.43
N GLY A 107 -0.04 -16.48 8.12
CA GLY A 107 0.39 -15.45 9.06
C GLY A 107 0.85 -14.15 8.41
N MET A 108 0.60 -13.98 7.11
CA MET A 108 0.76 -12.71 6.40
C MET A 108 -0.52 -12.40 5.61
N GLU A 109 -1.09 -11.24 5.88
CA GLU A 109 -2.31 -10.78 5.25
C GLU A 109 -2.12 -9.35 4.73
N LEU A 110 -2.87 -9.00 3.68
CA LEU A 110 -2.98 -7.60 3.24
C LEU A 110 -4.36 -7.08 3.63
N SER A 111 -4.42 -5.81 4.01
CA SER A 111 -5.67 -5.07 4.00
C SER A 111 -5.60 -3.88 3.05
N VAL A 112 -6.72 -3.52 2.44
CA VAL A 112 -6.78 -2.44 1.44
C VAL A 112 -7.88 -1.47 1.81
N CYS A 113 -7.54 -0.19 1.94
CA CYS A 113 -8.53 0.88 2.08
C CYS A 113 -9.39 0.98 0.81
N LEU A 114 -10.71 0.86 0.94
CA LEU A 114 -11.61 0.99 -0.22
C LEU A 114 -11.72 2.43 -0.76
N GLY A 115 -11.38 3.43 0.05
CA GLY A 115 -11.36 4.85 -0.37
C GLY A 115 -10.16 5.20 -1.26
N CYS A 116 -8.95 4.97 -0.77
CA CYS A 116 -7.72 5.40 -1.46
C CYS A 116 -6.87 4.24 -2.05
N ARG A 117 -7.24 2.98 -1.78
CA ARG A 117 -6.51 1.77 -2.20
C ARG A 117 -5.11 1.60 -1.60
N ALA A 118 -4.77 2.38 -0.57
CA ALA A 118 -3.57 2.13 0.21
C ALA A 118 -3.58 0.71 0.77
N THR A 119 -2.45 0.01 0.64
CA THR A 119 -2.29 -1.39 1.04
C THR A 119 -1.46 -1.47 2.31
N ALA A 120 -1.97 -2.20 3.29
CA ALA A 120 -1.28 -2.51 4.53
C ALA A 120 -0.78 -3.96 4.52
N VAL A 121 0.32 -4.22 5.22
CA VAL A 121 0.85 -5.57 5.46
C VAL A 121 0.71 -5.90 6.92
N TRP A 122 0.19 -7.09 7.21
CA TRP A 122 0.01 -7.64 8.54
C TRP A 122 0.86 -8.90 8.71
N LEU A 123 1.50 -9.05 9.88
CA LEU A 123 2.25 -10.24 10.26
C LEU A 123 1.75 -10.75 11.60
N GLY A 124 1.15 -11.95 11.62
CA GLY A 124 0.57 -12.54 12.84
C GLY A 124 -0.45 -11.61 13.51
N GLY A 125 -1.27 -10.91 12.73
CA GLY A 125 -2.27 -9.96 13.22
C GLY A 125 -1.73 -8.58 13.63
N ARG A 126 -0.43 -8.29 13.44
CA ARG A 126 0.18 -6.98 13.75
C ARG A 126 0.47 -6.20 12.47
N LEU A 127 0.18 -4.91 12.47
CA LEU A 127 0.48 -4.02 11.36
C LEU A 127 2.01 -3.89 11.19
N ALA A 128 2.52 -4.34 10.04
CA ALA A 128 3.93 -4.27 9.67
C ALA A 128 4.22 -3.16 8.63
N HIS A 129 3.23 -2.83 7.79
CA HIS A 129 3.28 -1.72 6.85
C HIS A 129 1.91 -1.01 6.78
N PRO A 130 1.84 0.34 6.78
CA PRO A 130 2.97 1.26 6.93
C PRO A 130 3.63 1.07 8.30
N ARG A 131 4.94 1.31 8.39
CA ARG A 131 5.61 1.26 9.70
C ARG A 131 4.97 2.35 10.56
N ALA A 132 4.52 2.00 11.75
CA ALA A 132 4.25 3.01 12.77
C ALA A 132 5.52 3.88 12.85
N SER A 133 5.36 5.20 12.78
CA SER A 133 6.46 6.15 12.96
C SER A 133 7.23 5.71 14.21
N GLY A 134 8.48 5.27 14.02
CA GLY A 134 9.36 4.85 15.10
C GLY A 134 9.82 6.01 15.95
#